data_AF-A0A7C9G433-F1
#
_entry.id   AF-A0A7C9G433-F1
#
_cell.length_a   1.000
_cell.length_b   1.000
_cell.length_c   1.000
_cell.angle_alpha   90.00
_cell.angle_beta   90.00
_cell.angle_gamma   90.00
#
_symmetry.space_group_name_H-M   'P 1'
#
loop_
_entity.id
_entity.type
_entity.pdbx_description
1 polymer ?
#
loop_
_entity_poly.entity_id
_entity_poly.type
_entity_poly.pdbx_seq_one_letter_code
_entity_poly.pdbx_strand_id
1 'polypeptide(L)'
;MESFVVAIISSISSVSLIALITFLCRNWLLERLKASVKHEYDLRLESYKSQITKCETAYEEIIVALYDMIKYFRVHKEDYGQGTGLSDERERELLQKYIGASSSLSKATDIGAFYISKESVDILQKLKSREMLDYYNEPKFEFYEQEYQEHDKALKELLISAKKDLKRT
;
A
#
# COMPACT_ATOMS: atom_id res chain seq x y z
N MET A 1 73.58 29.36 -21.74
CA MET A 1 72.32 28.76 -22.25
C MET A 1 71.94 27.48 -21.50
N GLU A 2 72.88 26.66 -21.05
CA GLU A 2 72.58 25.39 -20.36
C GLU A 2 71.79 25.53 -19.04
N SER A 3 72.10 26.53 -18.20
CA SER A 3 71.34 26.81 -16.96
C SER A 3 69.87 27.16 -17.19
N PHE A 4 69.55 27.82 -18.31
CA PHE A 4 68.16 28.19 -18.64
C PHE A 4 67.35 26.97 -19.11
N VAL A 5 67.97 26.09 -19.90
CA VAL A 5 67.35 24.84 -20.38
C VAL A 5 67.12 23.87 -19.21
N VAL A 6 68.09 23.73 -18.30
CA VAL A 6 67.96 22.89 -17.10
C VAL A 6 66.88 23.42 -16.15
N ALA A 7 66.79 24.75 -15.97
CA ALA A 7 65.73 25.36 -15.18
C ALA A 7 64.34 25.05 -15.77
N ILE A 8 64.14 25.20 -17.09
CA ILE A 8 62.87 24.89 -17.77
C ILE A 8 62.51 23.41 -17.62
N ILE A 9 63.45 22.49 -17.85
CA ILE A 9 63.23 21.04 -17.70
C ILE A 9 62.86 20.66 -16.26
N SER A 10 63.48 21.30 -15.26
CA SER A 10 63.15 21.07 -13.85
C SER A 10 61.79 21.60 -13.43
N SER A 11 61.27 22.65 -14.10
CA SER A 11 59.92 23.16 -13.88
C SER A 11 58.83 22.39 -14.64
N ILE A 12 59.15 21.71 -15.74
CA ILE A 12 58.20 20.87 -16.49
C ILE A 12 57.79 19.64 -15.66
N SER A 13 58.69 19.10 -14.84
CA SER A 13 58.40 17.93 -13.99
C SER A 13 57.43 18.27 -12.85
N SER A 14 57.53 19.46 -12.25
CA SER A 14 56.62 19.87 -11.17
C SER A 14 55.23 20.24 -11.68
N VAL A 15 55.14 20.97 -12.80
CA VAL A 15 53.86 21.34 -13.42
C VAL A 15 53.09 20.11 -13.91
N SER A 16 53.77 19.12 -14.50
CA SER A 16 53.12 17.88 -14.96
C SER A 16 52.61 17.01 -13.79
N LEU A 17 53.34 16.96 -12.68
CA LEU A 17 52.91 16.27 -11.46
C LEU A 17 51.67 16.92 -10.84
N ILE A 18 51.64 18.26 -10.76
CA ILE A 18 50.47 19.00 -10.28
C ILE A 18 49.26 18.78 -11.19
N ALA A 19 49.45 18.78 -12.51
CA ALA A 19 48.38 18.50 -13.47
C ALA A 19 47.80 17.09 -13.29
N LEU A 20 48.67 16.08 -13.09
CA LEU A 20 48.26 14.70 -12.84
C LEU A 20 47.48 14.57 -11.51
N ILE A 21 48.00 15.17 -10.43
CA ILE A 21 47.31 15.18 -9.12
C ILE A 21 45.95 15.87 -9.24
N THR A 22 45.89 17.03 -9.90
CA THR A 22 44.65 17.78 -10.10
C THR A 22 43.63 16.97 -10.91
N PHE A 23 44.10 16.26 -11.95
CA PHE A 23 43.26 15.37 -12.74
C PHE A 23 42.70 14.21 -11.90
N LEU A 24 43.54 13.54 -11.11
CA LEU A 24 43.12 12.45 -10.23
C LEU A 24 42.16 12.92 -9.14
N CYS A 25 42.44 14.04 -8.48
CA CYS A 25 41.55 14.64 -7.49
C CYS A 25 40.20 15.01 -8.11
N ARG A 26 40.20 15.60 -9.32
CA ARG A 26 38.96 15.91 -10.04
C ARG A 26 38.17 14.64 -10.34
N ASN A 27 38.82 13.59 -10.84
CA ASN A 27 38.14 12.33 -11.16
C ASN A 27 37.59 11.65 -9.91
N TRP A 28 38.38 11.58 -8.84
CA TRP A 28 37.97 11.02 -7.55
C TRP A 28 36.80 11.77 -6.93
N LEU A 29 36.83 13.12 -6.93
CA LEU A 29 35.72 13.94 -6.45
C LEU A 29 34.45 13.73 -7.27
N LEU A 30 34.56 13.68 -8.60
CA LEU A 30 33.41 13.43 -9.48
C LEU A 30 32.80 12.06 -9.25
N GLU A 31 33.62 11.00 -9.12
CA GLU A 31 33.15 9.66 -8.82
C GLU A 31 32.48 9.59 -7.44
N ARG A 32 33.08 10.23 -6.42
CA ARG A 32 32.52 10.27 -5.07
C ARG A 32 31.18 11.00 -5.03
N LEU A 33 31.07 12.13 -5.71
CA LEU A 33 29.80 12.87 -5.83
C LEU A 33 28.75 12.07 -6.57
N LYS A 34 29.10 11.46 -7.71
CA LYS A 34 28.21 10.56 -8.46
C LYS A 34 27.72 9.41 -7.60
N ALA A 35 28.61 8.78 -6.83
CA ALA A 35 28.25 7.68 -5.93
C ALA A 35 27.31 8.14 -4.81
N SER A 36 27.56 9.31 -4.20
CA SER A 36 26.69 9.88 -3.16
C SER A 36 25.31 10.21 -3.70
N VAL A 37 25.24 10.88 -4.85
CA VAL A 37 23.98 11.24 -5.51
C VAL A 37 23.21 9.98 -5.90
N LYS A 38 23.88 9.01 -6.51
CA LYS A 38 23.28 7.71 -6.86
C LYS A 38 22.70 7.02 -5.62
N HIS A 39 23.45 6.97 -4.52
CA HIS A 39 22.98 6.37 -3.29
C HIS A 39 21.71 7.04 -2.76
N GLU A 40 21.65 8.37 -2.76
CA GLU A 40 20.46 9.10 -2.35
C GLU A 40 19.25 8.83 -3.28
N TYR A 41 19.48 8.76 -4.59
CA TYR A 41 18.44 8.37 -5.55
C TYR A 41 17.95 6.94 -5.32
N ASP A 42 18.86 6.00 -5.10
CA ASP A 42 18.52 4.59 -4.85
C ASP A 42 17.69 4.46 -3.55
N LEU A 43 18.09 5.15 -2.47
CA LEU A 43 17.32 5.21 -1.22
C LEU A 43 15.92 5.80 -1.41
N ARG A 44 15.81 6.92 -2.13
CA ARG A 44 14.51 7.54 -2.43
C ARG A 44 13.65 6.59 -3.26
N LEU A 45 14.22 5.96 -4.28
CA LEU A 45 13.52 5.00 -5.14
C LEU A 45 13.00 3.80 -4.34
N GLU A 46 13.83 3.22 -3.46
CA GLU A 46 13.41 2.13 -2.57
C GLU A 46 12.29 2.57 -1.63
N SER A 47 12.39 3.79 -1.07
CA SER A 47 11.36 4.32 -0.18
C SER A 47 10.02 4.50 -0.89
N TYR A 48 10.01 5.01 -2.13
CA TYR A 48 8.80 5.13 -2.93
C TYR A 48 8.22 3.75 -3.24
N LYS A 49 9.03 2.82 -3.76
CA LYS A 49 8.58 1.44 -4.02
C LYS A 49 7.94 0.80 -2.79
N SER A 50 8.58 0.95 -1.62
CA SER A 50 8.04 0.42 -0.37
C SER A 50 6.69 1.05 -0.01
N GLN A 51 6.50 2.35 -0.22
CA GLN A 51 5.21 3.02 0.00
C GLN A 51 4.13 2.51 -0.96
N ILE A 52 4.45 2.35 -2.25
CA ILE A 52 3.51 1.80 -3.24
C ILE A 52 3.05 0.41 -2.82
N THR A 53 4.00 -0.50 -2.53
CA THR A 53 3.68 -1.88 -2.16
C THR A 53 2.81 -1.92 -0.89
N LYS A 54 3.09 -1.09 0.11
CA LYS A 54 2.25 -1.03 1.32
C LYS A 54 0.83 -0.52 1.04
N CYS A 55 0.69 0.44 0.13
CA CYS A 55 -0.61 0.93 -0.32
C CYS A 55 -1.39 -0.16 -1.06
N GLU A 56 -0.75 -0.86 -2.00
CA GLU A 56 -1.33 -1.98 -2.74
C GLU A 56 -1.78 -3.10 -1.80
N THR A 57 -0.91 -3.54 -0.89
CA THR A 57 -1.24 -4.57 0.10
C THR A 57 -2.38 -4.14 1.02
N ALA A 58 -2.40 -2.89 1.49
CA ALA A 58 -3.49 -2.40 2.33
C ALA A 58 -4.83 -2.44 1.59
N TYR A 59 -4.87 -1.99 0.33
CA TYR A 59 -6.08 -2.08 -0.48
C TYR A 59 -6.52 -3.52 -0.75
N GLU A 60 -5.58 -4.41 -1.08
CA GLU A 60 -5.86 -5.82 -1.28
C GLU A 60 -6.50 -6.46 -0.04
N GLU A 61 -5.88 -6.27 1.14
CA GLU A 61 -6.40 -6.81 2.40
C GLU A 61 -7.81 -6.31 2.72
N ILE A 62 -8.07 -5.01 2.57
CA ILE A 62 -9.39 -4.42 2.81
C ILE A 62 -10.43 -4.97 1.82
N ILE A 63 -10.10 -5.03 0.53
CA ILE A 63 -11.00 -5.49 -0.52
C ILE A 63 -11.36 -6.95 -0.32
N VAL A 64 -10.37 -7.82 -0.07
CA VAL A 64 -10.59 -9.26 0.17
C VAL A 64 -11.47 -9.46 1.40
N ALA A 65 -11.21 -8.74 2.49
CA ALA A 65 -12.01 -8.82 3.70
C ALA A 65 -13.48 -8.41 3.45
N LEU A 66 -13.71 -7.30 2.74
CA LEU A 66 -15.07 -6.88 2.36
C LEU A 66 -15.76 -7.92 1.49
N TYR A 67 -15.06 -8.52 0.53
CA TYR A 67 -15.63 -9.59 -0.32
C TYR A 67 -16.07 -10.80 0.49
N ASP A 68 -15.26 -11.26 1.44
CA ASP A 68 -15.61 -12.41 2.28
C ASP A 68 -16.80 -12.11 3.20
N MET A 69 -16.88 -10.89 3.73
CA MET A 69 -18.05 -10.44 4.50
C MET A 69 -19.32 -10.38 3.64
N ILE A 70 -19.24 -9.76 2.45
CA ILE A 70 -20.37 -9.70 1.50
C ILE A 70 -20.85 -11.09 1.12
N LYS A 71 -19.91 -12.03 0.91
CA LYS A 71 -20.25 -13.42 0.59
C LYS A 71 -21.05 -14.09 1.71
N TYR A 72 -20.67 -13.85 2.97
CA TYR A 72 -21.41 -14.35 4.12
C TYR A 72 -22.86 -13.82 4.11
N PHE A 73 -23.04 -12.50 4.00
CA PHE A 73 -24.37 -11.89 3.99
C PHE A 73 -25.22 -12.31 2.80
N ARG A 74 -24.63 -12.39 1.60
CA ARG A 74 -25.33 -12.83 0.38
C ARG A 74 -25.92 -14.23 0.54
N VAL A 75 -25.14 -15.16 1.06
CA VAL A 75 -25.59 -16.54 1.24
C VAL A 75 -26.77 -16.62 2.21
N HIS A 76 -26.70 -15.90 3.33
CA HIS A 76 -27.77 -15.89 4.33
C HIS A 76 -29.05 -15.19 3.84
N LYS A 77 -28.87 -14.11 3.07
CA LYS A 77 -29.95 -13.39 2.40
C LYS A 77 -30.68 -14.26 1.36
N GLU A 78 -29.94 -15.05 0.58
CA GLU A 78 -30.49 -15.91 -0.47
C GLU A 78 -31.14 -17.19 0.09
N ASP A 79 -30.57 -17.79 1.14
CA ASP A 79 -31.08 -19.03 1.75
C ASP A 79 -32.33 -18.78 2.64
N TYR A 80 -32.52 -17.55 3.12
CA TYR A 80 -33.66 -17.20 3.96
C TYR A 80 -35.00 -17.47 3.26
N GLY A 81 -35.78 -18.40 3.80
CA GLY A 81 -37.11 -18.76 3.29
C GLY A 81 -37.13 -19.88 2.23
N GLN A 82 -35.98 -20.45 1.84
CA GLN A 82 -35.91 -21.54 0.86
C GLN A 82 -36.16 -22.94 1.47
N GLY A 83 -36.23 -23.04 2.81
CA GLY A 83 -36.67 -24.25 3.53
C GLY A 83 -35.68 -25.42 3.56
N THR A 84 -34.58 -25.37 2.81
CA THR A 84 -33.51 -26.39 2.84
C THR A 84 -32.41 -26.07 3.83
N GLY A 85 -32.13 -24.79 4.09
CA GLY A 85 -31.08 -24.35 4.99
C GLY A 85 -29.66 -24.70 4.52
N LEU A 86 -28.65 -24.04 5.07
CA LEU A 86 -27.27 -24.50 4.98
C LEU A 86 -27.02 -25.70 5.90
N SER A 87 -26.11 -26.60 5.50
CA SER A 87 -25.64 -27.65 6.39
C SER A 87 -24.83 -27.05 7.55
N ASP A 88 -24.89 -27.66 8.73
CA ASP A 88 -24.15 -27.19 9.92
C ASP A 88 -22.64 -27.05 9.70
N GLU A 89 -22.06 -27.88 8.83
CA GLU A 89 -20.65 -27.77 8.45
C GLU A 89 -20.39 -26.54 7.61
N ARG A 90 -21.24 -26.28 6.61
CA ARG A 90 -21.12 -25.12 5.73
C ARG A 90 -21.36 -23.81 6.46
N GLU A 91 -22.33 -23.79 7.36
CA GLU A 91 -22.63 -22.65 8.21
C GLU A 91 -21.42 -22.26 9.06
N ARG A 92 -20.80 -23.25 9.73
CA ARG A 92 -19.59 -23.03 10.52
C ARG A 92 -18.41 -22.53 9.69
N GLU A 93 -18.21 -23.08 8.50
CA GLU A 93 -17.15 -22.64 7.59
C GLU A 93 -17.34 -21.17 7.16
N LEU A 94 -18.56 -20.80 6.80
CA LEU A 94 -18.89 -19.43 6.39
C LEU A 94 -18.75 -18.45 7.56
N LEU A 95 -19.21 -18.82 8.75
CA LEU A 95 -19.07 -17.99 9.95
C LEU A 95 -17.60 -17.79 10.32
N GLN A 96 -16.77 -18.83 10.26
CA GLN A 96 -15.33 -18.70 10.52
C GLN A 96 -14.66 -17.75 9.53
N LYS A 97 -14.99 -17.85 8.23
CA LYS A 97 -14.49 -16.93 7.21
C LYS A 97 -14.93 -15.50 7.47
N TYR A 98 -16.20 -15.30 7.84
CA TYR A 98 -16.73 -13.99 8.19
C TYR A 98 -15.99 -13.38 9.40
N ILE A 99 -15.80 -14.14 10.49
CA ILE A 99 -15.09 -13.67 11.69
C ILE A 99 -13.65 -13.28 11.33
N GLY A 100 -12.97 -14.12 10.54
CA GLY A 100 -11.64 -13.84 10.04
C GLY A 100 -11.60 -12.56 9.20
N ALA A 101 -12.52 -12.42 8.25
CA ALA A 101 -12.63 -11.25 7.39
C ALA A 101 -12.95 -9.97 8.17
N SER A 102 -13.88 -10.02 9.13
CA SER A 102 -14.21 -8.87 9.99
C SER A 102 -13.01 -8.42 10.83
N SER A 103 -12.23 -9.37 11.38
CA SER A 103 -11.01 -9.07 12.13
C SER A 103 -9.94 -8.46 11.23
N SER A 104 -9.72 -9.06 10.06
CA SER A 104 -8.80 -8.55 9.04
C SER A 104 -9.19 -7.15 8.56
N LEU A 105 -10.47 -6.89 8.32
CA LEU A 105 -10.96 -5.57 7.91
C LEU A 105 -10.68 -4.52 8.99
N SER A 106 -10.95 -4.84 10.27
CA SER A 106 -10.66 -3.92 11.37
C SER A 106 -9.18 -3.59 11.44
N LYS A 107 -8.31 -4.62 11.42
CA LYS A 107 -6.86 -4.45 11.47
C LYS A 107 -6.33 -3.67 10.26
N ALA A 108 -6.79 -4.02 9.06
CA ALA A 108 -6.38 -3.38 7.82
C ALA A 108 -6.90 -1.93 7.74
N THR A 109 -8.02 -1.60 8.37
CA THR A 109 -8.48 -0.21 8.50
C THR A 109 -7.58 0.58 9.44
N ASP A 110 -7.23 0.02 10.60
CA ASP A 110 -6.38 0.70 11.60
C ASP A 110 -4.95 0.96 11.09
N ILE A 111 -4.37 -0.02 10.38
CA ILE A 111 -3.01 0.08 9.82
C ILE A 111 -3.03 0.76 8.43
N GLY A 112 -4.01 0.42 7.60
CA GLY A 112 -4.16 0.92 6.25
C GLY A 112 -4.44 2.42 6.19
N ALA A 113 -5.02 3.00 7.24
CA ALA A 113 -5.22 4.44 7.36
C ALA A 113 -3.94 5.28 7.22
N PHE A 114 -2.76 4.69 7.42
CA PHE A 114 -1.47 5.36 7.18
C PHE A 114 -1.04 5.38 5.70
N TYR A 115 -1.62 4.52 4.86
CA TYR A 115 -1.18 4.28 3.49
C TYR A 115 -2.26 4.59 2.44
N ILE A 116 -3.54 4.48 2.79
CA ILE A 116 -4.66 4.76 1.89
C ILE A 116 -5.10 6.22 2.00
N SER A 117 -5.80 6.74 0.98
CA SER A 117 -6.31 8.11 1.04
C SER A 117 -7.34 8.32 2.14
N LYS A 118 -7.46 9.57 2.58
CA LYS A 118 -8.53 10.01 3.48
C LYS A 118 -9.92 9.65 2.96
N GLU A 119 -10.13 9.76 1.64
CA GLU A 119 -11.39 9.37 0.98
C GLU A 119 -11.74 7.90 1.27
N SER A 120 -10.77 6.99 1.14
CA SER A 120 -10.95 5.59 1.47
C SER A 120 -11.18 5.34 2.96
N VAL A 121 -10.46 6.05 3.84
CA VAL A 121 -10.68 5.97 5.30
C VAL A 121 -12.10 6.40 5.66
N ASP A 122 -12.58 7.50 5.09
CA ASP A 122 -13.92 8.04 5.35
C ASP A 122 -15.02 7.04 4.94
N ILE A 123 -14.83 6.31 3.82
CA ILE A 123 -15.74 5.22 3.39
C ILE A 123 -15.81 4.11 4.45
N LEU A 124 -14.65 3.65 4.95
CA LEU A 124 -14.58 2.59 5.95
C LEU A 124 -15.14 3.03 7.31
N GLN A 125 -14.89 4.29 7.70
CA GLN A 125 -15.45 4.87 8.91
C GLN A 125 -16.98 5.01 8.82
N LYS A 126 -17.49 5.43 7.67
CA LYS A 126 -18.93 5.50 7.41
C LYS A 126 -19.58 4.12 7.51
N LEU A 127 -18.94 3.10 6.94
CA LEU A 127 -19.39 1.72 7.13
C LEU A 127 -19.40 1.38 8.62
N LYS A 128 -18.30 1.59 9.35
CA LYS A 128 -18.20 1.24 10.77
C LYS A 128 -19.17 1.98 11.71
N SER A 129 -19.50 3.24 11.42
CA SER A 129 -20.32 4.10 12.27
C SER A 129 -21.82 4.12 11.92
N ARG A 130 -22.23 3.34 10.92
CA ARG A 130 -23.62 3.25 10.50
C ARG A 130 -24.51 2.67 11.60
N GLU A 131 -25.80 2.98 11.51
CA GLU A 131 -26.82 2.31 12.30
C GLU A 131 -27.00 0.87 11.79
N MET A 132 -26.87 -0.09 12.69
CA MET A 132 -27.07 -1.52 12.41
C MET A 132 -28.41 -1.95 12.98
N LEU A 133 -29.19 -2.70 12.19
CA LEU A 133 -30.38 -3.37 12.71
C LEU A 133 -30.00 -4.35 13.84
N ASP A 134 -30.88 -4.46 14.83
CA ASP A 134 -30.68 -5.41 15.92
C ASP A 134 -30.95 -6.83 15.44
N TYR A 135 -29.88 -7.64 15.40
CA TYR A 135 -29.95 -9.03 14.95
C TYR A 135 -31.00 -9.89 15.69
N TYR A 136 -31.27 -9.60 16.96
CA TYR A 136 -32.17 -10.39 17.80
C TYR A 136 -33.61 -9.89 17.80
N ASN A 137 -33.81 -8.59 17.55
CA ASN A 137 -35.11 -7.94 17.62
C ASN A 137 -35.74 -7.67 16.25
N GLU A 138 -34.95 -7.65 15.17
CA GLU A 138 -35.41 -7.42 13.81
C GLU A 138 -35.51 -8.72 12.99
N PRO A 139 -36.32 -8.76 11.92
CA PRO A 139 -36.35 -9.90 11.01
C PRO A 139 -34.96 -10.17 10.42
N LYS A 140 -34.44 -11.39 10.60
CA LYS A 140 -33.08 -11.76 10.15
C LYS A 140 -32.81 -11.46 8.68
N PHE A 141 -33.81 -11.64 7.81
CA PHE A 141 -33.69 -11.29 6.39
C PHE A 141 -33.38 -9.81 6.19
N GLU A 142 -34.05 -8.92 6.93
CA GLU A 142 -33.83 -7.47 6.82
C GLU A 142 -32.42 -7.11 7.30
N PHE A 143 -31.96 -7.73 8.39
CA PHE A 143 -30.57 -7.60 8.84
C PHE A 143 -29.58 -8.02 7.75
N TYR A 144 -29.71 -9.23 7.20
CA TYR A 144 -28.78 -9.72 6.18
C TYR A 144 -28.84 -8.92 4.86
N GLU A 145 -30.02 -8.43 4.49
CA GLU A 145 -30.20 -7.54 3.34
C GLU A 145 -29.48 -6.20 3.55
N GLN A 146 -29.69 -5.55 4.69
CA GLN A 146 -29.03 -4.28 5.02
C GLN A 146 -27.51 -4.46 5.03
N GLU A 147 -27.01 -5.49 5.74
CA GLU A 147 -25.58 -5.75 5.83
C GLU A 147 -24.97 -6.04 4.45
N TYR A 148 -25.64 -6.81 3.59
CA TYR A 148 -25.21 -7.04 2.22
C TYR A 148 -25.10 -5.72 1.44
N GLN A 149 -26.15 -4.89 1.47
CA GLN A 149 -26.21 -3.64 0.70
C GLN A 149 -25.16 -2.63 1.16
N GLU A 150 -24.98 -2.45 2.46
CA GLU A 150 -24.03 -1.48 3.00
C GLU A 150 -22.57 -1.89 2.72
N HIS A 151 -22.24 -3.17 2.85
CA HIS A 151 -20.89 -3.65 2.53
C HIS A 151 -20.62 -3.64 1.02
N ASP A 152 -21.58 -4.01 0.18
CA ASP A 152 -21.44 -3.95 -1.29
C ASP A 152 -21.27 -2.50 -1.77
N LYS A 153 -22.03 -1.56 -1.20
CA LYS A 153 -21.87 -0.13 -1.46
C LYS A 153 -20.49 0.38 -1.05
N ALA A 154 -20.05 0.06 0.17
CA ALA A 154 -18.73 0.45 0.65
C ALA A 154 -17.61 -0.11 -0.23
N LEU A 155 -17.72 -1.37 -0.66
CA LEU A 155 -16.77 -1.98 -1.59
C LEU A 155 -16.73 -1.24 -2.93
N LYS A 156 -17.89 -0.90 -3.52
CA LYS A 156 -17.95 -0.17 -4.79
C LYS A 156 -17.33 1.22 -4.69
N GLU A 157 -17.64 1.97 -3.63
CA GLU A 157 -17.05 3.29 -3.37
C GLU A 157 -15.52 3.16 -3.16
N LEU A 158 -15.09 2.16 -2.38
CA LEU A 158 -13.68 1.90 -2.11
C LEU A 158 -12.90 1.53 -3.38
N LEU A 159 -13.47 0.73 -4.29
CA LEU A 159 -12.83 0.38 -5.56
C LEU A 159 -12.59 1.59 -6.46
N ILE A 160 -13.48 2.59 -6.43
CA ILE A 160 -13.30 3.84 -7.17
C ILE A 160 -12.14 4.64 -6.57
N SER A 161 -12.12 4.79 -5.24
CA SER A 161 -11.06 5.48 -4.52
C SER A 161 -9.69 4.78 -4.68
N ALA A 162 -9.65 3.46 -4.55
CA ALA A 162 -8.46 2.64 -4.74
C ALA A 162 -7.87 2.81 -6.16
N LYS A 163 -8.71 2.79 -7.20
CA LYS A 163 -8.25 3.03 -8.58
C LYS A 163 -7.62 4.40 -8.78
N LYS A 164 -8.08 5.42 -8.06
CA LYS A 164 -7.54 6.78 -8.12
C LYS A 164 -6.20 6.86 -7.40
N ASP A 165 -6.08 6.22 -6.24
CA ASP A 165 -4.84 6.21 -5.45
C ASP A 165 -3.73 5.40 -6.13
N LEU A 166 -4.06 4.21 -6.62
CA LEU A 166 -3.09 3.34 -7.30
C LEU A 166 -2.62 3.90 -8.66
N LYS A 167 -3.41 4.77 -9.30
CA LYS A 167 -2.98 5.49 -10.52
C LYS A 167 -2.14 6.73 -10.23
N ARG A 168 -2.24 7.28 -9.02
CA ARG A 168 -1.49 8.47 -8.58
C ARG A 168 -0.10 8.13 -8.08
N THR A 169 0.14 6.86 -7.75
CA THR A 169 1.40 6.35 -7.20
C THR A 169 2.29 5.84 -8.33
#